data_AF-A0A0C3DLC6-F1
#
_entry.id   AF-A0A0C3DLC6-F1
#
_cell.length_a   1.000
_cell.length_b   1.000
_cell.length_c   1.000
_cell.angle_alpha   90.00
_cell.angle_beta   90.00
_cell.angle_gamma   90.00
#
_symmetry.space_group_name_H-M   'P 1'
#
loop_
_entity.id
_entity.type
_entity.pdbx_description
1 polymer ?
#
loop_
_entity_poly.entity_id
_entity_poly.type
_entity_poly.pdbx_seq_one_letter_code
_entity_poly.pdbx_strand_id
1 'polypeptide(L)' 'MILNDLYQYITDHGQASQLELSKRFGMSEDGVDAMLNVWIKKGRISRLVDTNSVNDVSKVRYAMTRKDGLSLTVTM' A
#
# COMPACT_ATOMS: atom_id res chain seq x y z
N MET A 1 -16.90 -7.09 0.31
CA MET A 1 -16.93 -5.62 0.55
C MET A 1 -15.54 -5.13 0.22
N ILE A 2 -15.43 -4.13 -0.65
CA ILE A 2 -14.21 -3.84 -1.44
C ILE A 2 -12.91 -3.68 -0.61
N LEU A 3 -13.03 -3.30 0.66
CA LEU A 3 -11.92 -3.19 1.61
C LEU A 3 -11.25 -4.54 1.96
N ASN A 4 -12.01 -5.63 2.01
CA ASN A 4 -11.46 -6.97 2.22
C ASN A 4 -10.85 -7.54 0.93
N ASP A 5 -11.43 -7.19 -0.23
CA ASP A 5 -10.92 -7.59 -1.54
C ASP A 5 -9.58 -6.91 -1.85
N LEU A 6 -9.44 -5.62 -1.52
CA LEU A 6 -8.17 -4.88 -1.57
C LEU A 6 -7.10 -5.54 -0.70
N TYR A 7 -7.47 -5.92 0.53
CA TYR A 7 -6.57 -6.60 1.45
C TYR A 7 -6.13 -7.96 0.92
N GLN A 8 -7.08 -8.79 0.47
CA GLN A 8 -6.80 -10.09 -0.12
C GLN A 8 -5.90 -9.98 -1.34
N TYR A 9 -6.13 -8.99 -2.20
CA TYR A 9 -5.30 -8.76 -3.37
C TYR A 9 -3.83 -8.50 -3.00
N ILE A 10 -3.59 -7.65 -2.01
CA ILE A 10 -2.23 -7.34 -1.52
C ILE A 10 -1.61 -8.55 -0.82
N THR A 11 -2.40 -9.36 -0.12
CA THR A 11 -1.94 -10.60 0.51
C THR A 11 -1.57 -11.67 -0.53
N ASP A 12 -2.36 -11.81 -1.58
CA ASP A 12 -2.16 -12.80 -2.65
C ASP A 12 -0.97 -12.44 -3.55
N HIS A 13 -0.87 -11.17 -3.96
CA HIS A 13 0.25 -10.68 -4.78
C HIS A 13 1.50 -10.31 -3.96
N GLY A 14 1.38 -10.23 -2.63
CA GLY A 14 2.43 -9.81 -1.69
C GLY A 14 2.66 -8.29 -1.63
N GLN A 15 2.61 -7.62 -2.79
CA GLN A 15 2.71 -6.16 -2.91
C GLN A 15 1.85 -5.67 -4.09
N ALA A 16 1.34 -4.44 -3.99
CA ALA A 16 0.63 -3.77 -5.08
C ALA A 16 0.87 -2.26 -5.04
N SER A 17 0.95 -1.62 -6.21
CA SER A 17 1.03 -0.16 -6.28
C SER A 17 -0.33 0.50 -6.13
N GLN A 18 -0.36 1.74 -5.61
CA GLN A 18 -1.59 2.53 -5.48
C GLN A 18 -2.30 2.70 -6.83
N LEU A 19 -1.53 2.90 -7.90
CA LEU A 19 -2.03 3.02 -9.27
C LEU A 19 -2.63 1.72 -9.83
N GLU A 20 -2.05 0.56 -9.50
CA GLU A 20 -2.62 -0.73 -9.92
C GLU A 20 -3.95 -0.99 -9.22
N LEU A 21 -4.02 -0.70 -7.92
CA LEU A 21 -5.24 -0.86 -7.13
C LEU A 21 -6.33 0.10 -7.62
N SER A 22 -5.99 1.36 -7.89
CA SER A 22 -6.94 2.36 -8.40
C SER A 22 -7.54 1.92 -9.74
N LYS A 23 -6.70 1.46 -10.68
CA LYS A 23 -7.14 0.93 -11.98
C LYS A 23 -7.96 -0.34 -11.87
N ARG A 24 -7.54 -1.29 -11.03
CA ARG A 24 -8.20 -2.61 -10.93
C ARG A 24 -9.54 -2.54 -10.22
N PHE A 25 -9.64 -1.71 -9.20
CA PHE A 25 -10.87 -1.52 -8.41
C PHE A 25 -11.72 -0.34 -8.90
N GLY A 26 -11.28 0.38 -9.94
CA GLY A 26 -12.02 1.49 -10.55
C GLY A 26 -12.24 2.66 -9.58
N MET A 27 -11.28 2.93 -8.70
CA MET A 27 -11.39 3.95 -7.65
C MET A 27 -10.23 4.95 -7.72
N SER A 28 -10.38 6.12 -7.11
CA SER A 28 -9.30 7.10 -7.03
C SER A 28 -8.15 6.59 -6.17
N GLU A 29 -6.93 7.07 -6.45
CA GLU A 29 -5.74 6.73 -5.67
C GLU A 29 -5.91 7.10 -4.20
N ASP A 30 -6.48 8.27 -3.89
CA ASP A 30 -6.83 8.66 -2.53
C ASP A 30 -7.88 7.73 -1.89
N GLY A 31 -8.82 7.22 -2.70
CA GLY A 31 -9.81 6.24 -2.26
C GLY A 31 -9.16 4.92 -1.85
N VAL A 32 -8.15 4.46 -2.60
CA VAL A 32 -7.34 3.29 -2.23
C VAL A 32 -6.63 3.54 -0.90
N ASP A 33 -5.98 4.71 -0.75
CA ASP A 33 -5.24 5.02 0.48
C ASP A 33 -6.15 5.08 1.69
N ALA A 34 -7.31 5.74 1.58
CA ALA A 34 -8.31 5.82 2.63
C ALA A 34 -8.79 4.42 3.07
N MET A 35 -9.02 3.51 2.12
CA MET A 35 -9.45 2.14 2.42
C MET A 35 -8.34 1.32 3.08
N LEU A 36 -7.11 1.42 2.57
CA LEU A 36 -5.98 0.68 3.12
C LEU A 36 -5.47 1.25 4.44
N ASN A 37 -5.75 2.52 4.74
CA ASN A 37 -5.40 3.14 6.02
C ASN A 37 -5.97 2.37 7.23
N VAL A 38 -7.15 1.75 7.08
CA VAL A 38 -7.74 0.89 8.12
C VAL A 38 -6.84 -0.32 8.41
N TRP A 39 -6.25 -0.93 7.39
CA TRP A 39 -5.35 -2.08 7.53
C TRP A 39 -3.94 -1.68 7.95
N ILE A 40 -3.49 -0.50 7.53
CA ILE A 40 -2.23 0.12 7.98
C ILE A 40 -2.29 0.40 9.48
N LYS A 41 -3.37 1.04 9.97
CA LYS A 41 -3.61 1.27 11.40
C LYS A 41 -3.68 -0.03 12.21
N LYS A 42 -4.14 -1.12 11.59
CA LYS A 42 -4.17 -2.46 12.19
C LYS A 42 -2.82 -3.20 12.11
N GLY A 43 -1.79 -2.61 11.48
CA GLY A 43 -0.46 -3.22 11.33
C GLY A 43 -0.43 -4.43 10.40
N ARG A 44 -1.41 -4.57 9.50
CA ARG A 44 -1.47 -5.70 8.55
C ARG A 44 -0.89 -5.37 7.17
N ILE A 45 -0.89 -4.09 6.81
CA ILE A 45 -0.34 -3.58 5.56
C ILE A 45 0.66 -2.49 5.90
N SER A 46 1.79 -2.50 5.21
CA SER A 46 2.78 -1.44 5.24
C SER A 46 2.67 -0.60 3.97
N ARG A 47 2.67 0.73 4.15
CA ARG A 47 2.76 1.69 3.04
C ARG A 47 4.24 1.99 2.78
N LEU A 48 4.68 1.76 1.56
CA LEU A 48 5.99 2.08 1.03
C LEU A 48 5.84 3.32 0.16
N VAL A 49 6.58 4.37 0.47
CA VAL A 49 6.53 5.63 -0.27
C VAL A 49 7.92 5.87 -0.84
N ASP A 50 8.03 5.78 -2.16
CA ASP A 50 9.24 6.15 -2.90
C ASP A 50 9.21 7.69 -3.08
N THR A 51 10.19 8.39 -2.50
CA THR A 51 10.39 9.85 -2.67
C THR A 51 11.55 10.12 -3.62
N ASN A 52 11.43 11.11 -4.51
CA ASN A 52 12.54 11.54 -5.37
C ASN A 52 13.47 12.51 -4.61
N SER A 53 14.63 12.86 -5.20
CA SER A 53 15.67 13.76 -4.66
C SER A 53 15.19 15.16 -4.24
N VAL A 54 13.93 15.49 -4.50
CA VAL A 54 13.26 16.75 -4.10
C VAL A 54 12.20 16.50 -2.99
N ASN A 55 12.24 15.36 -2.30
CA ASN A 55 11.25 14.92 -1.30
C ASN A 55 9.80 14.78 -1.83
N ASP A 56 9.60 14.85 -3.15
CA ASP A 56 8.29 14.61 -3.75
C ASP A 56 7.95 13.11 -3.78
N VAL A 57 6.73 12.79 -3.32
CA VAL A 57 6.17 11.43 -3.36
C VAL A 57 6.00 11.02 -4.82
N SER A 58 6.86 10.11 -5.28
CA SER A 58 6.91 9.68 -6.67
C SER A 58 6.11 8.41 -6.89
N LYS A 59 6.02 7.54 -5.87
CA LYS A 59 5.26 6.30 -5.97
C LYS A 59 4.85 5.79 -4.59
N VAL A 60 3.63 5.30 -4.50
CA VAL A 60 3.11 4.63 -3.29
C VAL A 60 2.83 3.17 -3.62
N ARG A 61 3.31 2.29 -2.75
CA ARG A 61 3.08 0.85 -2.81
C ARG A 61 2.60 0.35 -1.47
N TYR A 62 1.81 -0.70 -1.49
CA TYR A 62 1.30 -1.37 -0.32
C TYR A 62 1.81 -2.79 -0.33
N ALA A 63 2.37 -3.23 0.79
CA ALA A 63 2.86 -4.58 0.97
C ALA A 63 2.27 -5.17 2.23
N MET A 64 2.09 -6.50 2.25
CA MET A 64 1.69 -7.17 3.48
C MET A 64 2.80 -7.05 4.53
N THR A 65 2.44 -6.62 5.74
CA THR A 65 3.38 -6.59 6.87
C THR A 65 3.68 -8.02 7.28
N ARG A 66 4.87 -8.53 6.93
CA ARG A 66 5.30 -9.88 7.31
C ARG A 66 5.56 -9.91 8.83
N LYS A 67 5.07 -10.95 9.52
CA LYS A 67 5.20 -11.12 10.99
C LYS A 67 6.65 -11.15 11.52
N ASP A 68 7.63 -11.35 10.65
CA ASP A 68 9.07 -11.40 10.97
C ASP A 68 9.89 -10.35 10.19
N GLY A 69 9.25 -9.29 9.69
CA GLY A 69 9.94 -8.21 8.97
C GLY A 69 9.96 -6.93 9.80
N LEU A 70 11.12 -6.56 10.32
CA LEU A 70 11.37 -5.20 10.82
C LEU A 70 10.99 -4.20 9.70
N SER A 71 10.09 -3.26 10.01
CA SER A 71 9.82 -2.11 9.15
C SER A 71 11.08 -1.25 9.05
N LEU A 72 11.91 -1.52 8.05
CA LEU A 72 13.05 -0.69 7.70
C LEU A 72 12.63 0.26 6.58
N THR A 73 12.60 1.55 6.89
CA THR A 73 12.59 2.60 5.86
C THR A 73 14.01 2.67 5.30
N VAL A 74 14.22 2.14 4.09
CA VAL A 74 15.47 2.36 3.35
C VAL A 74 15.24 3.55 2.44
N THR A 75 15.89 4.66 2.76
CA THR A 75 16.07 5.79 1.85
C THR A 75 17.24 5.44 0.93
N MET A 76 16.99 5.33 -0.38
CA MET A 76 18.02 5.38 -1.42
C MET A 76 17.77 6.59 -2.31
#